data_AF-A0AA37VBN8-F1
#
_entry.id   AF-A0AA37VBN8-F1
#
_cell.length_a   1.000
_cell.length_b   1.000
_cell.length_c   1.000
_cell.angle_alpha   90.00
_cell.angle_beta   90.00
_cell.angle_gamma   90.00
#
_symmetry.space_group_name_H-M   'P 1'
#
loop_
_entity.id
_entity.type
_entity.pdbx_description
1 polymer ?
#
loop_
_entity_poly.entity_id
_entity_poly.type
_entity_poly.pdbx_seq_one_letter_code
_entity_poly.pdbx_strand_id
1 'polypeptide(L)'
;MTDDGAEAGGPTRARRLLAAAGIGVLAALAAWHRTARFPDVTRSDLAFQWTASRLWSAGRDPYALIGPGREFPWITGLVYPGTMLPAVWPLAALPLWAAVCAFAGLVAAACAYAVTASGWHRLAVVLSWPFLFAVTSPQWSPLLTAAALLPALAGAVVIKPTIGLAVAAYRPDRRWLLGAVLGGGALVLLATLRLPHWVEGWRVALATPPSPQSGQPSSGGLYDAIVFQPGGALALLALLRWRRPEARLAAVLACVPQTMGGYELVPLLALVPATLLEALALAALSWGVAVGVALGNPYATLAEGFRTGGLWSVWCAFVPATALILRRPNVGALPAWGERMVAALPVPGWLRGVAA
;
A
#
# COMPACT_ATOMS: atom_id res chain seq x y z
N MET A 1 3.41 20.20 -43.16
CA MET A 1 4.62 20.56 -42.39
C MET A 1 4.64 19.63 -41.19
N THR A 2 5.19 18.46 -41.44
CA THR A 2 5.28 17.30 -40.54
C THR A 2 6.40 17.59 -39.57
N ASP A 3 6.02 17.95 -38.34
CA ASP A 3 6.96 17.98 -37.23
C ASP A 3 7.12 16.52 -36.78
N ASP A 4 8.05 15.81 -37.43
CA ASP A 4 8.64 14.55 -36.98
C ASP A 4 9.45 14.83 -35.71
N GLY A 5 8.73 15.23 -34.66
CA GLY A 5 9.25 15.41 -33.31
C GLY A 5 9.63 14.03 -32.78
N ALA A 6 10.91 13.70 -32.98
CA ALA A 6 11.61 12.54 -32.43
C ALA A 6 10.89 11.95 -31.22
N GLU A 7 10.36 10.74 -31.37
CA GLU A 7 9.92 9.93 -30.25
C GLU A 7 11.06 9.91 -29.22
N ALA A 8 10.91 10.70 -28.16
CA ALA A 8 11.86 10.74 -27.07
C ALA A 8 11.86 9.32 -26.48
N GLY A 9 12.84 8.52 -26.90
CA GLY A 9 12.91 7.10 -26.59
C GLY A 9 12.65 6.88 -25.11
N GLY A 10 11.63 6.09 -24.81
CA GLY A 10 11.19 5.82 -23.45
C GLY A 10 12.35 5.31 -22.56
N PRO A 11 12.17 5.30 -21.22
CA PRO A 11 13.23 4.92 -20.30
C PRO A 11 13.80 3.53 -20.62
N THR A 12 15.08 3.47 -21.02
CA THR A 12 15.73 2.19 -21.31
C THR A 12 15.79 1.31 -20.06
N ARG A 13 15.80 -0.02 -20.23
CA ARG A 13 15.88 -0.97 -19.11
C ARG A 13 17.07 -0.69 -18.19
N ALA A 14 18.23 -0.37 -18.77
CA ALA A 14 19.44 -0.04 -18.00
C ALA A 14 19.26 1.20 -17.12
N ARG A 15 18.71 2.30 -17.67
CA ARG A 15 18.45 3.52 -16.90
C ARG A 15 17.43 3.28 -15.78
N ARG A 16 16.41 2.48 -16.04
CA ARG A 16 15.40 2.10 -15.03
C ARG A 16 16.00 1.26 -13.90
N LEU A 17 16.88 0.31 -14.22
CA LEU A 17 17.60 -0.48 -13.22
C LEU A 17 18.53 0.38 -12.38
N LEU A 18 19.26 1.32 -13.01
CA LEU A 18 20.13 2.25 -12.30
C LEU A 18 19.33 3.14 -11.33
N ALA A 19 18.22 3.73 -11.79
CA ALA A 19 17.35 4.53 -10.94
C ALA A 19 16.77 3.71 -9.78
N ALA A 20 16.30 2.48 -10.06
CA ALA A 20 15.79 1.57 -9.05
C ALA A 20 16.85 1.20 -8.00
N ALA A 21 18.08 0.90 -8.42
CA ALA A 21 19.19 0.61 -7.53
C ALA A 21 19.53 1.82 -6.65
N GLY A 22 19.64 3.01 -7.24
CA GLY A 22 19.92 4.24 -6.50
C GLY A 22 18.83 4.54 -5.45
N ILE A 23 17.56 4.45 -5.83
CA ILE A 23 16.43 4.65 -4.90
C ILE A 23 16.39 3.57 -3.82
N GLY A 24 16.68 2.32 -4.18
CA GLY A 24 16.78 1.22 -3.21
C GLY A 24 17.88 1.45 -2.17
N VAL A 25 19.07 1.88 -2.60
CA VAL A 25 20.17 2.22 -1.69
C VAL A 25 19.79 3.38 -0.78
N LEU A 26 19.22 4.46 -1.32
CA LEU A 26 18.78 5.61 -0.51
C LEU A 26 17.69 5.23 0.51
N ALA A 27 16.73 4.37 0.12
CA ALA A 27 15.70 3.87 1.02
C ALA A 27 16.28 3.00 2.13
N ALA A 28 17.25 2.12 1.81
CA ALA A 28 17.95 1.31 2.80
C ALA A 28 18.74 2.19 3.79
N LEU A 29 19.45 3.22 3.31
CA LEU A 29 20.17 4.18 4.16
C LEU A 29 19.22 5.00 5.04
N ALA A 30 18.07 5.43 4.51
CA ALA A 30 17.07 6.16 5.29
C ALA A 30 16.45 5.29 6.39
N ALA A 31 16.15 4.01 6.09
CA ALA A 31 15.68 3.04 7.07
C ALA A 31 16.74 2.78 8.15
N TRP A 32 18.00 2.56 7.74
CA TRP A 32 19.13 2.38 8.65
C TRP A 32 19.29 3.57 9.60
N HIS A 33 19.32 4.79 9.07
CA HIS A 33 19.47 6.02 9.84
C HIS A 33 18.36 6.17 10.89
N ARG A 34 17.11 5.87 10.50
CA ARG A 34 15.99 5.90 11.44
C ARG A 34 16.12 4.84 12.53
N THR A 35 16.48 3.60 12.18
CA THR A 35 16.69 2.53 13.18
C THR A 35 17.86 2.85 14.11
N ALA A 36 18.92 3.47 13.61
CA ALA A 36 20.07 3.88 14.43
C ALA A 36 19.70 5.01 15.43
N ARG A 37 18.82 5.93 15.03
CA ARG A 37 18.35 7.02 15.92
C ARG A 37 17.28 6.60 16.91
N PHE A 38 16.51 5.57 16.60
CA PHE A 38 15.42 5.07 17.43
C PHE A 38 15.60 3.55 17.64
N PRO A 39 16.59 3.15 18.45
CA PRO A 39 16.98 1.75 18.61
C PRO A 39 15.94 0.89 19.33
N ASP A 40 14.90 1.50 19.92
CA ASP A 40 13.76 0.79 20.48
C ASP A 40 13.09 -0.06 19.39
N VAL A 41 13.41 -1.36 19.42
CA VAL A 41 12.96 -2.43 18.53
C VAL A 41 11.44 -2.42 18.33
N THR A 42 10.71 -1.83 19.27
CA THR A 42 9.25 -1.66 19.28
C THR A 42 8.69 -0.64 18.27
N ARG A 43 9.51 0.04 17.47
CA ARG A 43 9.06 1.16 16.62
C ARG A 43 9.09 0.93 15.10
N SER A 44 9.66 -0.17 14.61
CA SER A 44 9.57 -0.51 13.18
C SER A 44 8.45 -1.50 12.93
N ASP A 45 7.58 -1.19 11.99
CA ASP A 45 6.50 -2.09 11.58
C ASP A 45 7.04 -3.42 11.01
N LEU A 46 8.27 -3.42 10.46
CA LEU A 46 8.91 -4.67 10.04
C LEU A 46 9.47 -5.47 11.23
N ALA A 47 9.86 -4.83 12.34
CA ALA A 47 10.36 -5.56 13.51
C ALA A 47 9.29 -6.47 14.10
N PHE A 48 8.06 -5.98 14.11
CA PHE A 48 6.85 -6.73 14.44
C PHE A 48 6.69 -7.99 13.58
N GLN A 49 6.79 -7.82 12.27
CA GLN A 49 6.63 -8.87 11.27
C GLN A 49 7.79 -9.88 11.26
N TRP A 50 9.02 -9.37 11.44
CA TRP A 50 10.23 -10.16 11.59
C TRP A 50 10.13 -11.09 12.80
N THR A 51 9.69 -10.56 13.94
CA THR A 51 9.52 -11.34 15.18
C THR A 51 8.46 -12.43 14.98
N ALA A 52 7.30 -12.06 14.42
CA ALA A 52 6.23 -13.00 14.11
C ALA A 52 6.70 -14.15 13.20
N SER A 53 7.48 -13.82 12.16
CA SER A 53 8.00 -14.81 11.21
C SER A 53 9.02 -15.76 11.84
N ARG A 54 9.81 -15.29 12.82
CA ARG A 54 10.73 -16.15 13.59
C ARG A 54 9.99 -17.08 14.55
N LEU A 55 8.94 -16.60 15.21
CA LEU A 55 8.10 -17.44 16.06
C LEU A 55 7.41 -18.53 15.23
N TRP A 56 6.81 -18.13 14.11
CA TRP A 56 6.21 -19.05 13.17
C TRP A 56 7.21 -20.12 12.68
N SER A 57 8.42 -19.72 12.27
CA SER A 57 9.47 -20.66 11.83
C SER A 57 10.06 -21.52 12.96
N ALA A 58 9.83 -21.17 14.22
CA ALA A 58 10.10 -22.00 15.40
C ALA A 58 8.92 -22.89 15.79
N GLY A 59 7.80 -22.87 15.05
CA GLY A 59 6.60 -23.66 15.37
C GLY A 59 5.76 -23.07 16.51
N ARG A 60 5.99 -21.80 16.84
CA ARG A 60 5.25 -21.07 17.88
C ARG A 60 4.17 -20.21 17.23
N ASP A 61 3.04 -20.03 17.93
CA ASP A 61 1.93 -19.22 17.45
C ASP A 61 2.17 -17.71 17.71
N PRO A 62 2.47 -16.90 16.67
CA PRO A 62 2.71 -15.48 16.87
C PRO A 62 1.43 -14.71 17.27
N TYR A 63 0.23 -15.20 16.94
CA TYR A 63 -1.03 -14.55 17.33
C TYR A 63 -1.34 -14.72 18.82
N ALA A 64 -0.79 -15.74 19.47
CA ALA A 64 -0.90 -15.94 20.91
C ALA A 64 0.19 -15.16 21.69
N LEU A 65 1.36 -14.98 21.08
CA LEU A 65 2.57 -14.53 21.78
C LEU A 65 2.89 -13.04 21.60
N ILE A 66 2.42 -12.40 20.53
CA ILE A 66 2.69 -10.99 20.26
C ILE A 66 1.48 -10.14 20.65
N GLY A 67 1.73 -9.08 21.42
CA GLY A 67 0.73 -8.06 21.77
C GLY A 67 0.84 -7.55 23.20
N PRO A 68 -0.09 -6.69 23.64
CA PRO A 68 -0.05 -6.10 24.97
C PRO A 68 -0.09 -7.16 26.08
N GLY A 69 0.85 -7.09 27.03
CA GLY A 69 0.93 -8.01 28.16
C GLY A 69 1.29 -9.47 27.79
N ARG A 70 1.73 -9.73 26.55
CA ARG A 70 2.18 -11.04 26.09
C ARG A 70 3.70 -11.16 26.14
N GLU A 71 4.21 -12.36 25.87
CA GLU A 71 5.65 -12.65 25.90
C GLU A 71 6.48 -11.70 25.02
N PHE A 72 5.96 -11.34 23.85
CA PHE A 72 6.54 -10.31 22.99
C PHE A 72 5.66 -9.06 23.06
N PRO A 73 5.96 -8.14 24.01
CA PRO A 73 5.12 -6.99 24.23
C PRO A 73 5.16 -6.07 23.01
N TRP A 74 3.98 -5.81 22.47
CA TRP A 74 3.77 -4.84 21.40
C TRP A 74 2.54 -4.02 21.71
N ILE A 75 2.45 -2.81 21.13
CA ILE A 75 1.29 -1.94 21.32
C ILE A 75 -0.01 -2.59 20.84
N THR A 76 0.05 -3.47 19.84
CA THR A 76 -1.11 -4.15 19.25
C THR A 76 -0.84 -5.65 19.12
N GLY A 77 -1.92 -6.45 19.05
CA GLY A 77 -1.79 -7.84 18.60
C GLY A 77 -1.39 -7.91 17.12
N LEU A 78 -1.00 -9.09 16.63
CA LEU A 78 -0.59 -9.29 15.23
C LEU A 78 -1.72 -8.99 14.23
N VAL A 79 -1.81 -7.74 13.77
CA VAL A 79 -2.85 -7.26 12.83
C VAL A 79 -2.59 -7.64 11.37
N TYR A 80 -1.45 -8.26 11.08
CA TYR A 80 -1.14 -8.79 9.75
C TYR A 80 -1.71 -10.21 9.58
N PRO A 81 -2.20 -10.56 8.37
CA PRO A 81 -2.61 -11.92 8.08
C PRO A 81 -1.42 -12.88 8.05
N GLY A 82 -1.69 -14.18 8.19
CA GLY A 82 -0.66 -15.22 8.29
C GLY A 82 0.19 -15.34 7.03
N THR A 83 -0.33 -14.90 5.87
CA THR A 83 0.39 -14.80 4.59
C THR A 83 1.63 -13.90 4.64
N MET A 84 1.68 -12.95 5.58
CA MET A 84 2.86 -12.12 5.82
C MET A 84 4.04 -12.95 6.35
N LEU A 85 3.78 -13.99 7.16
CA LEU A 85 4.80 -14.80 7.82
C LEU A 85 5.77 -15.46 6.82
N PRO A 86 5.30 -16.26 5.83
CA PRO A 86 6.19 -16.83 4.83
C PRO A 86 6.81 -15.77 3.90
N ALA A 87 6.17 -14.61 3.72
CA ALA A 87 6.73 -13.54 2.88
C ALA A 87 7.93 -12.84 3.53
N VAL A 88 7.92 -12.68 4.85
CA VAL A 88 9.02 -12.06 5.63
C VAL A 88 10.05 -13.09 6.08
N TRP A 89 9.69 -14.38 6.12
CA TRP A 89 10.55 -15.45 6.60
C TRP A 89 11.99 -15.46 6.01
N PRO A 90 12.22 -15.23 4.70
CA PRO A 90 13.59 -15.14 4.17
C PRO A 90 14.42 -14.01 4.81
N LEU A 91 13.79 -12.87 5.10
CA LEU A 91 14.44 -11.74 5.76
C LEU A 91 14.59 -11.97 7.28
N ALA A 92 13.75 -12.84 7.86
CA ALA A 92 13.81 -13.20 9.27
C ALA A 92 15.07 -13.97 9.66
N ALA A 93 15.81 -14.50 8.67
CA ALA A 93 17.13 -15.11 8.86
C ALA A 93 18.24 -14.07 9.13
N LEU A 94 18.02 -12.81 8.76
CA LEU A 94 18.98 -11.73 8.97
C LEU A 94 18.80 -11.10 10.36
N PRO A 95 19.85 -10.48 10.93
CA PRO A 95 19.68 -9.54 12.04
C PRO A 95 18.65 -8.46 11.69
N LEU A 96 17.87 -8.01 12.67
CA LEU A 96 16.73 -7.12 12.43
C LEU A 96 17.10 -5.85 11.63
N TRP A 97 18.22 -5.19 11.96
CA TRP A 97 18.65 -3.99 11.25
C TRP A 97 18.90 -4.28 9.75
N ALA A 98 19.49 -5.44 9.43
CA ALA A 98 19.77 -5.85 8.06
C ALA A 98 18.47 -6.20 7.33
N ALA A 99 17.54 -6.89 8.01
CA ALA A 99 16.21 -7.17 7.46
C ALA A 99 15.45 -5.87 7.13
N VAL A 100 15.48 -4.88 8.02
CA VAL A 100 14.89 -3.54 7.83
C VAL A 100 15.46 -2.83 6.60
N CYS A 101 16.79 -2.78 6.49
CA CYS A 101 17.45 -2.11 5.37
C CYS A 101 17.19 -2.83 4.04
N ALA A 102 17.31 -4.17 4.04
CA ALA A 102 17.09 -4.99 2.86
C ALA A 102 15.63 -4.89 2.38
N PHE A 103 14.66 -4.99 3.29
CA PHE A 103 13.26 -4.81 2.93
C PHE A 103 13.00 -3.43 2.32
N ALA A 104 13.37 -2.35 3.03
CA ALA A 104 13.15 -0.98 2.57
C ALA A 104 13.76 -0.74 1.18
N GLY A 105 15.00 -1.19 0.98
CA GLY A 105 15.68 -1.06 -0.30
C GLY A 105 15.04 -1.86 -1.43
N LEU A 106 14.67 -3.13 -1.17
CA LEU A 106 14.05 -4.00 -2.18
C LEU A 106 12.67 -3.50 -2.61
N VAL A 107 11.80 -3.12 -1.66
CA VAL A 107 10.45 -2.64 -2.00
C VAL A 107 10.49 -1.28 -2.71
N ALA A 108 11.43 -0.40 -2.33
CA ALA A 108 11.64 0.89 -2.98
C ALA A 108 12.20 0.72 -4.40
N ALA A 109 13.19 -0.15 -4.59
CA ALA A 109 13.77 -0.47 -5.90
C ALA A 109 12.72 -1.09 -6.83
N ALA A 110 11.94 -2.06 -6.33
CA ALA A 110 10.86 -2.67 -7.10
C ALA A 110 9.81 -1.64 -7.54
N CYS A 111 9.41 -0.75 -6.63
CA CYS A 111 8.49 0.35 -6.94
C CYS A 111 9.06 1.28 -8.02
N ALA A 112 10.28 1.79 -7.82
CA ALA A 112 10.95 2.68 -8.77
C ALA A 112 11.13 2.05 -10.16
N TYR A 113 11.54 0.78 -10.21
CA TYR A 113 11.66 0.03 -11.46
C TYR A 113 10.30 -0.11 -12.16
N ALA A 114 9.25 -0.42 -11.40
CA ALA A 114 7.91 -0.62 -11.92
C ALA A 114 7.30 0.69 -12.48
N VAL A 115 7.34 1.78 -11.71
CA VAL A 115 6.69 3.04 -12.10
C VAL A 115 7.39 3.75 -13.26
N THR A 116 8.69 3.51 -13.45
CA THR A 116 9.46 4.05 -14.58
C THR A 116 9.18 3.34 -15.92
N ALA A 117 8.43 2.23 -15.91
CA ALA A 117 8.06 1.52 -17.14
C ALA A 117 7.23 2.36 -18.11
N SER A 118 6.40 3.27 -17.58
CA SER A 118 5.51 4.15 -18.34
C SER A 118 6.04 5.58 -18.46
N GLY A 119 7.31 5.82 -18.12
CA GLY A 119 7.94 7.15 -18.14
C GLY A 119 8.46 7.61 -16.77
N TRP A 120 9.26 8.68 -16.76
CA TRP A 120 9.93 9.18 -15.56
C TRP A 120 9.03 9.95 -14.60
N HIS A 121 7.88 10.46 -15.06
CA HIS A 121 7.01 11.32 -14.27
C HIS A 121 6.53 10.69 -12.96
N ARG A 122 6.24 9.38 -12.96
CA ARG A 122 5.77 8.66 -11.76
C ARG A 122 6.83 8.51 -10.69
N LEU A 123 8.10 8.71 -11.03
CA LEU A 123 9.19 8.68 -10.05
C LEU A 123 9.04 9.81 -9.01
N ALA A 124 8.29 10.87 -9.31
CA ALA A 124 7.96 11.91 -8.33
C ALA A 124 7.30 11.37 -7.04
N VAL A 125 6.72 10.16 -7.06
CA VAL A 125 6.23 9.50 -5.84
C VAL A 125 7.32 9.37 -4.77
N VAL A 126 8.60 9.24 -5.14
CA VAL A 126 9.70 9.13 -4.16
C VAL A 126 9.90 10.40 -3.32
N LEU A 127 9.41 11.54 -3.83
CA LEU A 127 9.43 12.83 -3.14
C LEU A 127 8.20 13.04 -2.24
N SER A 128 7.22 12.14 -2.31
CA SER A 128 6.00 12.22 -1.51
C SER A 128 6.25 11.78 -0.07
N TRP A 129 5.53 12.40 0.86
CA TRP A 129 5.59 12.00 2.27
C TRP A 129 5.16 10.53 2.49
N PRO A 130 4.09 10.01 1.86
CA PRO A 130 3.73 8.59 1.91
C PRO A 130 4.86 7.62 1.58
N PHE A 131 5.64 7.91 0.54
CA PHE A 131 6.76 7.06 0.14
C PHE A 131 7.90 7.11 1.16
N LEU A 132 8.28 8.32 1.61
CA LEU A 132 9.30 8.48 2.64
C LEU A 132 8.89 7.81 3.95
N PHE A 133 7.63 7.95 4.34
CA PHE A 133 7.10 7.28 5.52
C PHE A 133 7.13 5.75 5.36
N ALA A 134 6.74 5.25 4.17
CA ALA A 134 6.76 3.83 3.85
C ALA A 134 8.16 3.22 3.94
N VAL A 135 9.20 3.88 3.41
CA VAL A 135 10.57 3.31 3.42
C VAL A 135 11.27 3.48 4.76
N THR A 136 10.96 4.56 5.51
CA THR A 136 11.54 4.77 6.84
C THR A 136 10.84 3.91 7.90
N SER A 137 9.58 3.52 7.70
CA SER A 137 8.84 2.63 8.61
C SER A 137 8.50 1.29 7.92
N PRO A 138 9.50 0.59 7.34
CA PRO A 138 9.39 -0.30 6.18
C PRO A 138 8.02 -0.97 5.97
N GLN A 139 7.28 -0.44 4.99
CA GLN A 139 5.91 -0.81 4.66
C GLN A 139 5.79 -1.57 3.33
N TRP A 140 4.70 -2.32 3.18
CA TRP A 140 4.37 -3.08 1.97
C TRP A 140 3.88 -2.24 0.79
N SER A 141 3.41 -1.01 1.03
CA SER A 141 2.73 -0.20 0.01
C SER A 141 3.57 0.03 -1.27
N PRO A 142 4.90 0.31 -1.22
CA PRO A 142 5.72 0.39 -2.42
C PRO A 142 5.78 -0.92 -3.22
N LEU A 143 5.87 -2.07 -2.55
CA LEU A 143 5.85 -3.37 -3.21
C LEU A 143 4.49 -3.63 -3.87
N LEU A 144 3.40 -3.25 -3.22
CA LEU A 144 2.05 -3.43 -3.74
C LEU A 144 1.76 -2.48 -4.93
N THR A 145 2.31 -1.27 -4.90
CA THR A 145 2.35 -0.40 -6.08
C THR A 145 3.14 -1.04 -7.23
N ALA A 146 4.27 -1.68 -6.94
CA ALA A 146 5.03 -2.41 -7.95
C ALA A 146 4.23 -3.60 -8.51
N ALA A 147 3.52 -4.34 -7.65
CA ALA A 147 2.65 -5.45 -8.03
C ALA A 147 1.50 -5.01 -8.95
N ALA A 148 1.02 -3.77 -8.84
CA ALA A 148 0.05 -3.19 -9.75
C ALA A 148 0.58 -3.03 -11.19
N LEU A 149 1.89 -3.12 -11.41
CA LEU A 149 2.54 -2.91 -12.70
C LEU A 149 3.37 -4.13 -13.16
N LEU A 150 3.75 -5.02 -12.25
CA LEU A 150 4.58 -6.20 -12.49
C LEU A 150 3.83 -7.48 -12.10
N PRO A 151 3.29 -8.26 -13.07
CA PRO A 151 2.54 -9.49 -12.79
C PRO A 151 3.30 -10.53 -11.95
N ALA A 152 4.64 -10.56 -12.06
CA ALA A 152 5.48 -11.44 -11.25
C ALA A 152 5.38 -11.18 -9.73
N LEU A 153 4.93 -9.99 -9.34
CA LEU A 153 4.74 -9.59 -7.94
C LEU A 153 3.27 -9.65 -7.50
N ALA A 154 2.35 -10.10 -8.38
CA ALA A 154 0.91 -10.09 -8.11
C ALA A 154 0.54 -10.89 -6.85
N GLY A 155 1.27 -11.96 -6.53
CA GLY A 155 1.07 -12.73 -5.31
C GLY A 155 1.22 -11.93 -4.01
N ALA A 156 1.93 -10.80 -4.02
CA ALA A 156 2.13 -9.97 -2.83
C ALA A 156 0.83 -9.35 -2.29
N VAL A 157 -0.24 -9.27 -3.10
CA VAL A 157 -1.51 -8.63 -2.69
C VAL A 157 -2.18 -9.29 -1.48
N VAL A 158 -1.91 -10.57 -1.21
CA VAL A 158 -2.48 -11.26 -0.04
C VAL A 158 -1.73 -10.97 1.26
N ILE A 159 -0.53 -10.37 1.19
CA ILE A 159 0.28 -9.99 2.37
C ILE A 159 -0.42 -8.85 3.13
N LYS A 160 -1.05 -7.94 2.39
CA LYS A 160 -1.84 -6.83 2.91
C LYS A 160 -3.13 -6.69 2.09
N PRO A 161 -4.17 -7.48 2.41
CA PRO A 161 -5.34 -7.65 1.55
C PRO A 161 -6.14 -6.38 1.31
N THR A 162 -6.01 -5.37 2.18
CA THR A 162 -6.68 -4.08 2.04
C THR A 162 -6.15 -3.29 0.83
N ILE A 163 -4.85 -2.95 0.80
CA ILE A 163 -4.22 -2.37 -0.40
C ILE A 163 -4.26 -3.36 -1.56
N GLY A 164 -4.07 -4.65 -1.28
CA GLY A 164 -4.08 -5.72 -2.27
C GLY A 164 -5.37 -5.75 -3.11
N LEU A 165 -6.52 -5.54 -2.47
CA LEU A 165 -7.81 -5.43 -3.17
C LEU A 165 -7.88 -4.20 -4.07
N ALA A 166 -7.35 -3.06 -3.63
CA ALA A 166 -7.28 -1.86 -4.46
C ALA A 166 -6.35 -2.05 -5.68
N VAL A 167 -5.22 -2.74 -5.48
CA VAL A 167 -4.30 -3.12 -6.57
C VAL A 167 -4.95 -4.10 -7.55
N ALA A 168 -5.71 -5.08 -7.07
CA ALA A 168 -6.47 -5.98 -7.93
C ALA A 168 -7.52 -5.22 -8.75
N ALA A 169 -8.18 -4.22 -8.16
CA ALA A 169 -9.12 -3.36 -8.85
C ALA A 169 -8.45 -2.49 -9.94
N TYR A 170 -7.18 -2.09 -9.74
CA TYR A 170 -6.38 -1.41 -10.75
C TYR A 170 -6.14 -2.31 -11.99
N ARG A 171 -5.81 -3.61 -11.80
CA ARG A 171 -5.46 -4.55 -12.89
C ARG A 171 -6.44 -5.73 -13.01
N PRO A 172 -7.59 -5.56 -13.68
CA PRO A 172 -8.47 -6.67 -14.01
C PRO A 172 -7.91 -7.50 -15.18
N ASP A 173 -6.62 -7.85 -15.18
CA ASP A 173 -5.97 -8.64 -16.22
C ASP A 173 -5.88 -10.12 -15.83
N ARG A 174 -6.12 -11.03 -16.78
CA ARG A 174 -6.13 -12.48 -16.50
C ARG A 174 -4.76 -13.02 -16.09
N ARG A 175 -3.67 -12.53 -16.70
CA ARG A 175 -2.32 -13.00 -16.38
C ARG A 175 -1.91 -12.51 -15.00
N TRP A 176 -2.26 -11.26 -14.69
CA TRP A 176 -2.08 -10.70 -13.36
C TRP A 176 -2.86 -11.48 -12.30
N LEU A 177 -4.15 -11.78 -12.55
CA LEU A 177 -4.99 -12.58 -11.65
C LEU A 177 -4.41 -13.98 -11.43
N LEU A 178 -3.92 -14.63 -12.48
CA LEU A 178 -3.24 -15.93 -12.36
C LEU A 178 -2.00 -15.82 -11.47
N GLY A 179 -1.17 -14.79 -11.65
CA GLY A 179 -0.02 -14.54 -10.78
C GLY A 179 -0.41 -14.29 -9.32
N ALA A 180 -1.51 -13.56 -9.08
CA ALA A 180 -2.05 -13.32 -7.75
C ALA A 180 -2.55 -14.61 -7.09
N VAL A 181 -3.26 -15.46 -7.83
CA VAL A 181 -3.77 -16.75 -7.34
C VAL A 181 -2.63 -17.73 -7.05
N LEU A 182 -1.67 -17.88 -7.97
CA LEU A 182 -0.57 -18.82 -7.79
C LEU A 182 0.39 -18.37 -6.68
N GLY A 183 0.85 -17.12 -6.74
CA GLY A 183 1.79 -16.58 -5.73
C GLY A 183 1.13 -16.39 -4.38
N GLY A 184 -0.09 -15.84 -4.34
CA GLY A 184 -0.85 -15.67 -3.11
C GLY A 184 -1.29 -17.00 -2.51
N GLY A 185 -1.71 -17.95 -3.35
CA GLY A 185 -2.06 -19.31 -2.94
C GLY A 185 -0.88 -20.04 -2.31
N ALA A 186 0.33 -19.87 -2.85
CA ALA A 186 1.55 -20.42 -2.23
C ALA A 186 1.80 -19.85 -0.82
N LEU A 187 1.65 -18.52 -0.63
CA LEU A 187 1.79 -17.90 0.69
C LEU A 187 0.72 -18.37 1.67
N VAL A 188 -0.54 -18.48 1.23
CA VAL A 188 -1.64 -19.01 2.05
C VAL A 188 -1.38 -20.46 2.44
N LEU A 189 -0.94 -21.29 1.50
CA LEU A 189 -0.61 -22.68 1.74
C LEU A 189 0.51 -22.81 2.78
N LEU A 190 1.63 -22.10 2.59
CA LEU A 190 2.75 -22.12 3.52
C LEU A 190 2.33 -21.67 4.93
N ALA A 191 1.59 -20.57 5.03
CA ALA A 191 1.08 -20.08 6.32
C ALA A 191 0.18 -21.13 7.01
N THR A 192 -0.74 -21.73 6.25
CA THR A 192 -1.73 -22.69 6.78
C THR A 192 -1.10 -24.03 7.16
N LEU A 193 -0.14 -24.54 6.38
CA LEU A 193 0.55 -25.81 6.68
C LEU A 193 1.24 -25.80 8.06
N ARG A 194 1.69 -24.63 8.51
CA ARG A 194 2.43 -24.48 9.76
C ARG A 194 1.62 -23.82 10.88
N LEU A 195 0.57 -23.08 10.55
CA LEU A 195 -0.31 -22.41 11.49
C LEU A 195 -1.77 -22.47 11.01
N PRO A 196 -2.45 -23.63 11.06
CA PRO A 196 -3.76 -23.83 10.42
C PRO A 196 -4.85 -22.87 10.87
N HIS A 197 -4.76 -22.38 12.12
CA HIS A 197 -5.73 -21.48 12.74
C HIS A 197 -5.37 -19.99 12.61
N TRP A 198 -4.42 -19.62 11.75
CA TRP A 198 -3.96 -18.24 11.60
C TRP A 198 -5.08 -17.26 11.26
N VAL A 199 -6.09 -17.68 10.50
CA VAL A 199 -7.24 -16.83 10.13
C VAL A 199 -8.03 -16.43 11.38
N GLU A 200 -8.25 -17.36 12.29
CA GLU A 200 -8.96 -17.09 13.55
C GLU A 200 -8.12 -16.19 14.45
N GLY A 201 -6.82 -16.51 14.62
CA GLY A 201 -5.89 -15.66 15.38
C GLY A 201 -5.82 -14.23 14.84
N TRP A 202 -5.84 -14.07 13.52
CA TRP A 202 -5.87 -12.76 12.86
C TRP A 202 -7.19 -12.02 13.09
N ARG A 203 -8.34 -12.70 12.95
CA ARG A 203 -9.66 -12.11 13.25
C ARG A 203 -9.76 -11.63 14.69
N VAL A 204 -9.31 -12.45 15.65
CA VAL A 204 -9.26 -12.08 17.06
C VAL A 204 -8.35 -10.86 17.27
N ALA A 205 -7.14 -10.85 16.69
CA ALA A 205 -6.20 -9.74 16.82
C ALA A 205 -6.74 -8.41 16.28
N LEU A 206 -7.56 -8.45 15.21
CA LEU A 206 -8.26 -7.28 14.66
C LEU A 206 -9.45 -6.85 15.52
N ALA A 207 -10.17 -7.80 16.12
CA ALA A 207 -11.36 -7.54 16.92
C ALA A 207 -11.05 -7.06 18.35
N THR A 208 -9.83 -7.30 18.86
CA THR A 208 -9.45 -6.94 20.24
C THR A 208 -9.63 -5.43 20.50
N PRO A 209 -10.58 -5.04 21.37
CA PRO A 209 -10.87 -3.64 21.67
C PRO A 209 -9.79 -3.01 22.57
N PRO A 210 -9.82 -1.67 22.74
CA PRO A 210 -9.03 -0.97 23.75
C PRO A 210 -9.22 -1.58 25.13
N SER A 211 -8.14 -2.05 25.75
CA SER A 211 -8.18 -2.43 27.16
C SER A 211 -8.06 -1.17 28.02
N PRO A 212 -9.09 -0.79 28.80
CA PRO A 212 -9.08 0.41 29.63
C PRO A 212 -8.00 0.38 30.73
N GLN A 213 -7.53 -0.80 31.10
CA GLN A 213 -6.67 -1.01 32.28
C GLN A 213 -5.18 -0.75 32.02
N SER A 214 -4.78 -0.52 30.77
CA SER A 214 -3.35 -0.48 30.41
C SER A 214 -2.82 0.89 30.01
N GLY A 215 -3.67 1.90 29.80
CA GLY A 215 -3.25 3.17 29.19
C GLY A 215 -2.56 3.01 27.82
N GLN A 216 -2.65 1.82 27.20
CA GLN A 216 -1.95 1.45 25.99
C GLN A 216 -2.93 1.41 24.80
N PRO A 217 -2.53 1.93 23.62
CA PRO A 217 -3.37 1.93 22.45
C PRO A 217 -3.57 0.50 21.91
N SER A 218 -4.81 0.04 21.77
CA SER A 218 -5.15 -1.25 21.16
C SER A 218 -5.22 -1.24 19.64
N SER A 219 -5.34 -2.43 19.04
CA SER A 219 -5.65 -2.62 17.62
C SER A 219 -7.06 -2.16 17.22
N GLY A 220 -8.05 -2.32 18.12
CA GLY A 220 -9.44 -1.92 17.87
C GLY A 220 -9.57 -0.42 17.63
N GLY A 221 -10.15 -0.05 16.49
CA GLY A 221 -10.31 1.36 16.07
C GLY A 221 -9.13 1.96 15.31
N LEU A 222 -8.06 1.20 15.03
CA LEU A 222 -6.98 1.64 14.13
C LEU A 222 -7.39 1.55 12.66
N TYR A 223 -8.29 0.63 12.32
CA TYR A 223 -8.75 0.42 10.95
C TYR A 223 -10.10 1.10 10.73
N ASP A 224 -10.14 1.95 9.73
CA ASP A 224 -11.37 2.60 9.25
C ASP A 224 -11.33 2.69 7.72
N ALA A 225 -12.41 3.07 7.06
CA ALA A 225 -12.40 3.36 5.63
C ALA A 225 -12.35 4.87 5.40
N ILE A 226 -11.63 5.32 4.37
CA ILE A 226 -11.53 6.75 4.04
C ILE A 226 -12.91 7.30 3.70
N VAL A 227 -13.79 6.51 3.11
CA VAL A 227 -15.17 6.92 2.79
C VAL A 227 -15.94 7.45 4.00
N PHE A 228 -15.61 6.99 5.21
CA PHE A 228 -16.25 7.43 6.46
C PHE A 228 -15.60 8.68 7.08
N GLN A 229 -14.46 9.13 6.57
CA GLN A 229 -13.84 10.38 6.99
C GLN A 229 -14.62 11.58 6.41
N PRO A 230 -14.63 12.75 7.08
CA PRO A 230 -15.25 13.95 6.53
C PRO A 230 -14.74 14.29 5.12
N GLY A 231 -15.64 14.31 4.14
CA GLY A 231 -15.32 14.51 2.71
C GLY A 231 -14.85 13.25 1.98
N GLY A 232 -14.65 12.14 2.67
CA GLY A 232 -14.13 10.89 2.11
C GLY A 232 -15.01 10.27 1.02
N ALA A 233 -16.33 10.42 1.13
CA ALA A 233 -17.28 10.00 0.10
C ALA A 233 -17.03 10.65 -1.27
N LEU A 234 -16.36 11.81 -1.33
CA LEU A 234 -15.96 12.45 -2.59
C LEU A 234 -15.01 11.57 -3.40
N ALA A 235 -14.22 10.70 -2.77
CA ALA A 235 -13.35 9.75 -3.48
C ALA A 235 -14.15 8.79 -4.38
N LEU A 236 -15.41 8.49 -4.05
CA LEU A 236 -16.28 7.64 -4.85
C LEU A 236 -16.72 8.29 -6.16
N LEU A 237 -16.61 9.62 -6.30
CA LEU A 237 -16.84 10.30 -7.57
C LEU A 237 -15.87 9.82 -8.66
N ALA A 238 -14.71 9.25 -8.28
CA ALA A 238 -13.81 8.61 -9.22
C ALA A 238 -14.52 7.52 -10.07
N LEU A 239 -15.56 6.87 -9.54
CA LEU A 239 -16.35 5.86 -10.26
C LEU A 239 -17.14 6.44 -11.45
N LEU A 240 -17.30 7.76 -11.58
CA LEU A 240 -17.78 8.38 -12.83
C LEU A 240 -16.82 8.10 -14.01
N ARG A 241 -15.58 7.68 -13.70
CA ARG A 241 -14.54 7.27 -14.66
C ARG A 241 -14.11 5.80 -14.44
N TRP A 242 -15.01 4.93 -13.98
CA TRP A 242 -14.73 3.54 -13.56
C TRP A 242 -14.00 2.65 -14.59
N ARG A 243 -14.03 2.97 -15.90
CA ARG A 243 -13.23 2.22 -16.89
C ARG A 243 -11.74 2.44 -16.70
N ARG A 244 -11.35 3.56 -16.11
CA ARG A 244 -9.96 3.85 -15.76
C ARG A 244 -9.48 2.95 -14.62
N PRO A 245 -8.29 2.35 -14.73
CA PRO A 245 -7.72 1.58 -13.63
C PRO A 245 -7.47 2.46 -12.40
N GLU A 246 -7.08 3.73 -12.59
CA GLU A 246 -6.87 4.70 -11.51
C GLU A 246 -8.16 4.99 -10.71
N ALA A 247 -9.30 5.03 -11.39
CA ALA A 247 -10.61 5.26 -10.77
C ALA A 247 -11.00 4.11 -9.84
N ARG A 248 -10.83 2.87 -10.30
CA ARG A 248 -11.11 1.67 -9.50
C ARG A 248 -10.18 1.56 -8.31
N LEU A 249 -8.88 1.83 -8.51
CA LEU A 249 -7.90 1.91 -7.43
C LEU A 249 -8.34 2.90 -6.34
N ALA A 250 -8.65 4.16 -6.73
CA ALA A 250 -9.01 5.20 -5.78
C ALA A 250 -10.30 4.86 -5.01
N ALA A 251 -11.33 4.38 -5.71
CA ALA A 251 -12.60 4.01 -5.09
C ALA A 251 -12.45 2.85 -4.12
N VAL A 252 -11.76 1.77 -4.52
CA VAL A 252 -11.57 0.60 -3.66
C VAL A 252 -10.66 0.94 -2.48
N LEU A 253 -9.57 1.67 -2.70
CA LEU A 253 -8.69 2.12 -1.62
C LEU A 253 -9.42 3.02 -0.61
N ALA A 254 -10.43 3.77 -1.06
CA ALA A 254 -11.26 4.58 -0.18
C ALA A 254 -12.24 3.75 0.68
N CYS A 255 -12.72 2.62 0.15
CA CYS A 255 -13.70 1.75 0.80
C CYS A 255 -13.10 0.69 1.72
N VAL A 256 -11.86 0.25 1.46
CA VAL A 256 -11.23 -0.78 2.29
C VAL A 256 -10.82 -0.22 3.66
N PRO A 257 -11.05 -0.97 4.75
CA PRO A 257 -10.50 -0.62 6.04
C PRO A 257 -8.97 -0.56 5.98
N GLN A 258 -8.36 0.50 6.47
CA GLN A 258 -6.92 0.71 6.52
C GLN A 258 -6.54 1.43 7.81
N THR A 259 -5.27 1.33 8.21
CA THR A 259 -4.77 1.97 9.44
C THR A 259 -4.83 3.50 9.40
N MET A 260 -5.22 4.10 8.27
CA MET A 260 -5.07 5.52 7.95
C MET A 260 -3.62 6.03 8.05
N GLY A 261 -2.66 5.10 8.04
CA GLY A 261 -1.26 5.43 7.90
C GLY A 261 -1.00 6.07 6.54
N GLY A 262 -0.25 7.17 6.53
CA GLY A 262 0.06 7.89 5.29
C GLY A 262 0.69 7.04 4.17
N TYR A 263 1.41 5.98 4.56
CA TYR A 263 2.04 5.06 3.62
C TYR A 263 1.03 4.29 2.75
N GLU A 264 -0.23 4.17 3.15
CA GLU A 264 -1.28 3.49 2.38
C GLU A 264 -1.58 4.23 1.07
N LEU A 265 -1.20 5.51 0.98
CA LEU A 265 -1.45 6.37 -0.18
C LEU A 265 -0.47 6.15 -1.34
N VAL A 266 0.63 5.42 -1.14
CA VAL A 266 1.68 5.24 -2.16
C VAL A 266 1.13 4.74 -3.52
N PRO A 267 0.21 3.77 -3.60
CA PRO A 267 -0.39 3.36 -4.88
C PRO A 267 -1.17 4.49 -5.55
N LEU A 268 -1.95 5.26 -4.77
CA LEU A 268 -2.73 6.39 -5.29
C LEU A 268 -1.82 7.45 -5.92
N LEU A 269 -0.76 7.86 -5.21
CA LEU A 269 0.16 8.91 -5.66
C LEU A 269 1.05 8.46 -6.82
N ALA A 270 1.42 7.18 -6.89
CA ALA A 270 2.24 6.66 -7.97
C ALA A 270 1.45 6.45 -9.28
N LEU A 271 0.19 5.99 -9.18
CA LEU A 271 -0.55 5.44 -10.32
C LEU A 271 -1.57 6.41 -10.91
N VAL A 272 -2.06 7.38 -10.14
CA VAL A 272 -3.07 8.36 -10.61
C VAL A 272 -2.50 9.40 -11.59
N PRO A 273 -1.33 10.02 -11.35
CA PRO A 273 -0.82 11.09 -12.22
C PRO A 273 -0.57 10.61 -13.65
N ALA A 274 -0.96 11.42 -14.63
CA ALA A 274 -0.65 11.24 -16.05
C ALA A 274 0.55 12.07 -16.52
N THR A 275 0.90 13.13 -15.78
CA THR A 275 2.01 14.03 -16.13
C THR A 275 2.95 14.25 -14.96
N LEU A 276 4.15 14.80 -15.24
CA LEU A 276 5.10 15.16 -14.19
C LEU A 276 4.55 16.24 -13.25
N LEU A 277 3.86 17.25 -13.79
CA LEU A 277 3.27 18.30 -12.98
C LEU A 277 2.20 17.75 -12.04
N GLU A 278 1.33 16.86 -12.52
CA GLU A 278 0.34 16.20 -11.66
C GLU A 278 1.01 15.35 -10.57
N ALA A 279 2.09 14.64 -10.91
CA ALA A 279 2.81 13.79 -9.97
C ALA A 279 3.52 14.60 -8.89
N LEU A 280 4.16 15.71 -9.27
CA LEU A 280 4.79 16.65 -8.34
C LEU A 280 3.76 17.36 -7.47
N ALA A 281 2.61 17.77 -8.04
CA ALA A 281 1.54 18.41 -7.28
C ALA A 281 0.97 17.47 -6.22
N LEU A 282 0.68 16.19 -6.57
CA LEU A 282 0.23 15.21 -5.60
C LEU A 282 1.31 14.87 -4.55
N ALA A 283 2.57 14.77 -4.95
CA ALA A 283 3.68 14.57 -4.02
C ALA A 283 3.79 15.74 -3.02
N ALA A 284 3.72 16.98 -3.49
CA ALA A 284 3.76 18.17 -2.65
C ALA A 284 2.55 18.25 -1.71
N LEU A 285 1.33 18.07 -2.22
CA LEU A 285 0.10 18.08 -1.41
C LEU A 285 0.13 17.01 -0.32
N SER A 286 0.74 15.84 -0.59
CA SER A 286 0.84 14.76 0.39
C SER A 286 1.59 15.12 1.68
N TRP A 287 2.47 16.14 1.64
CA TRP A 287 3.11 16.68 2.83
C TRP A 287 2.13 17.39 3.77
N GLY A 288 0.99 17.86 3.26
CA GLY A 288 -0.11 18.37 4.07
C GLY A 288 -0.64 17.32 5.06
N VAL A 289 -0.55 16.02 4.73
CA VAL A 289 -0.87 14.94 5.68
C VAL A 289 0.11 14.92 6.85
N ALA A 290 1.40 15.07 6.57
CA ALA A 290 2.44 15.11 7.60
C ALA A 290 2.27 16.32 8.52
N VAL A 291 2.07 17.50 7.93
CA VAL A 291 1.84 18.75 8.67
C VAL A 291 0.57 18.64 9.51
N GLY A 292 -0.52 18.13 8.93
CA GLY A 292 -1.78 17.95 9.63
C GLY A 292 -1.70 17.01 10.83
N VAL A 293 -0.97 15.90 10.70
CA VAL A 293 -0.69 14.99 11.82
C VAL A 293 0.24 15.64 12.87
N ALA A 294 1.22 16.44 12.44
CA ALA A 294 2.13 17.12 13.35
C ALA A 294 1.41 18.21 14.16
N LEU A 295 0.51 18.98 13.54
CA LEU A 295 -0.24 20.05 14.20
C LEU A 295 -1.27 19.54 15.22
N GLY A 296 -1.76 18.30 15.06
CA GLY A 296 -2.65 17.67 16.03
C GLY A 296 -1.95 17.00 17.21
N ASN A 297 -0.61 16.95 17.22
CA ASN A 297 0.16 16.30 18.28
C ASN A 297 0.28 17.22 19.52
N PRO A 298 0.21 16.71 20.77
CA PRO A 298 0.12 15.29 21.14
C PRO A 298 -1.31 14.72 21.07
N TYR A 299 -1.41 13.46 20.65
CA TYR A 299 -2.67 12.71 20.63
C TYR A 299 -2.85 11.95 21.93
N ALA A 300 -4.10 11.84 22.41
CA ALA A 300 -4.42 11.04 23.58
C ALA A 300 -4.28 9.53 23.28
N THR A 301 -4.52 9.13 22.03
CA THR A 301 -4.40 7.74 21.58
C THR A 301 -3.78 7.63 20.20
N LEU A 302 -3.19 6.48 19.88
CA LEU A 302 -2.69 6.19 18.53
C LEU A 302 -3.81 6.23 17.47
N ALA A 303 -5.01 5.75 17.82
CA ALA A 303 -6.17 5.75 16.95
C ALA A 303 -6.65 7.17 16.59
N GLU A 304 -6.48 8.13 17.49
CA GLU A 304 -6.77 9.54 17.22
C GLU A 304 -5.79 10.11 16.19
N GLY A 305 -4.49 9.87 16.36
CA GLY A 305 -3.47 10.29 15.40
C GLY A 305 -3.68 9.71 14.00
N PHE A 306 -4.04 8.43 13.92
CA PHE A 306 -4.40 7.81 12.63
C PHE A 306 -5.68 8.38 12.02
N ARG A 307 -6.72 8.64 12.83
CA ARG A 307 -7.94 9.31 12.33
C ARG A 307 -7.64 10.72 11.79
N THR A 308 -6.80 11.49 12.47
CA THR A 308 -6.32 12.77 11.92
C THR A 308 -5.57 12.57 10.60
N GLY A 309 -4.69 11.57 10.52
CA GLY A 309 -4.03 11.18 9.27
C GLY A 309 -5.03 10.85 8.15
N GLY A 310 -6.11 10.13 8.45
CA GLY A 310 -7.19 9.81 7.53
C GLY A 310 -7.92 11.05 7.01
N LEU A 311 -8.30 11.98 7.91
CA LEU A 311 -8.91 13.26 7.53
C LEU A 311 -8.01 14.05 6.57
N TRP A 312 -6.73 14.23 6.89
CA TRP A 312 -5.83 14.95 6.00
C TRP A 312 -5.56 14.18 4.71
N SER A 313 -5.57 12.84 4.73
CA SER A 313 -5.46 12.02 3.53
C SER A 313 -6.62 12.26 2.56
N VAL A 314 -7.84 12.52 3.05
CA VAL A 314 -8.98 12.91 2.21
C VAL A 314 -8.63 14.16 1.39
N TRP A 315 -8.25 15.24 2.07
CA TRP A 315 -8.10 16.56 1.45
C TRP A 315 -6.79 16.72 0.68
N CYS A 316 -5.71 16.08 1.13
CA CYS A 316 -4.38 16.21 0.52
C CYS A 316 -4.05 15.13 -0.51
N ALA A 317 -4.80 14.02 -0.56
CA ALA A 317 -4.53 12.93 -1.50
C ALA A 317 -5.77 12.49 -2.28
N PHE A 318 -6.84 12.04 -1.60
CA PHE A 318 -8.00 11.45 -2.30
C PHE A 318 -8.78 12.47 -3.13
N VAL A 319 -9.08 13.65 -2.59
CA VAL A 319 -9.81 14.71 -3.32
C VAL A 319 -9.01 15.21 -4.54
N PRO A 320 -7.71 15.58 -4.41
CA PRO A 320 -6.89 15.95 -5.57
C PRO A 320 -6.77 14.81 -6.60
N ALA A 321 -6.53 13.58 -6.17
CA ALA A 321 -6.45 12.43 -7.07
C ALA A 321 -7.77 12.21 -7.82
N THR A 322 -8.90 12.34 -7.14
CA THR A 322 -10.24 12.23 -7.73
C THR A 322 -10.47 13.33 -8.77
N ALA A 323 -10.08 14.58 -8.48
CA ALA A 323 -10.17 15.67 -9.44
C ALA A 323 -9.34 15.38 -10.71
N LEU A 324 -8.12 14.86 -10.58
CA LEU A 324 -7.31 14.45 -11.73
C LEU A 324 -7.93 13.31 -12.53
N ILE A 325 -8.58 12.35 -11.87
CA ILE A 325 -9.32 11.26 -12.54
C ILE A 325 -10.50 11.84 -13.33
N LEU A 326 -11.31 12.71 -12.72
CA LEU A 326 -12.52 13.28 -13.32
C LEU A 326 -12.24 14.14 -14.56
N ARG A 327 -11.10 14.81 -14.60
CA ARG A 327 -10.62 15.63 -15.74
C ARG A 327 -10.33 14.82 -17.00
N ARG A 328 -10.22 13.49 -16.89
CA ARG A 328 -9.86 12.60 -18.00
C ARG A 328 -11.09 11.83 -18.50
N PRO A 329 -11.17 11.44 -19.78
CA PRO A 329 -12.34 10.74 -20.32
C PRO A 329 -12.51 9.34 -19.71
N ASN A 330 -13.73 8.82 -19.62
CA ASN A 330 -14.02 7.49 -19.07
C ASN A 330 -13.66 6.38 -20.09
N VAL A 331 -12.38 6.03 -20.18
CA VAL A 331 -11.85 5.05 -21.13
C VAL A 331 -11.03 3.97 -20.43
N GLY A 332 -11.04 2.77 -20.98
CA GLY A 332 -10.21 1.67 -20.48
C GLY A 332 -10.77 0.30 -20.86
N ALA A 333 -9.85 -0.66 -21.00
CA ALA A 333 -10.17 -2.04 -21.30
C ALA A 333 -10.67 -2.79 -20.05
N LEU A 334 -11.61 -3.70 -20.29
CA LEU A 334 -12.08 -4.67 -19.31
C LEU A 334 -11.91 -6.08 -19.86
N PRO A 335 -11.90 -7.11 -19.01
CA PRO A 335 -12.12 -8.47 -19.45
C PRO A 335 -13.40 -8.59 -20.28
N ALA A 336 -13.40 -9.52 -21.25
CA ALA A 336 -14.58 -9.76 -22.09
C ALA A 336 -15.87 -10.05 -21.28
N TRP A 337 -15.76 -10.65 -20.09
CA TRP A 337 -16.91 -10.84 -19.21
C TRP A 337 -17.45 -9.52 -18.64
N GLY A 338 -16.56 -8.58 -18.30
CA GLY A 338 -16.91 -7.25 -17.81
C GLY A 338 -17.58 -6.42 -18.91
N GLU A 339 -17.07 -6.48 -20.14
CA GLU A 339 -17.72 -5.82 -21.28
C GLU A 339 -19.15 -6.33 -21.52
N ARG A 340 -19.37 -7.64 -21.42
CA ARG A 340 -20.72 -8.23 -21.53
C ARG A 340 -21.65 -7.75 -20.42
N MET A 341 -21.18 -7.73 -19.18
CA MET A 341 -21.99 -7.23 -18.06
C MET A 341 -22.37 -5.76 -18.26
N VAL A 342 -21.42 -4.92 -18.68
CA VAL A 342 -21.64 -3.48 -18.89
C VAL A 342 -22.59 -3.22 -20.05
N ALA A 343 -22.50 -4.01 -21.13
CA ALA A 343 -23.44 -3.94 -22.25
C ALA A 343 -24.88 -4.26 -21.83
N ALA A 344 -25.08 -5.14 -20.83
CA ALA A 344 -26.39 -5.52 -20.31
C ALA A 344 -26.96 -4.53 -19.28
N LEU A 345 -26.14 -3.65 -18.69
CA LEU A 345 -26.61 -2.72 -17.67
C LEU A 345 -27.39 -1.53 -18.29
N PRO A 346 -28.52 -1.12 -17.69
CA PRO A 346 -29.33 0.02 -18.15
C PRO A 346 -28.71 1.36 -17.72
N VAL A 347 -27.41 1.56 -17.95
CA VAL A 347 -26.68 2.79 -17.61
C VAL A 347 -26.64 3.73 -18.83
N PRO A 348 -26.84 5.05 -18.66
CA PRO A 348 -26.64 6.02 -19.74
C PRO A 348 -25.29 5.85 -20.46
N GLY A 349 -25.28 6.01 -21.79
CA GLY A 349 -24.08 5.76 -22.60
C GLY A 349 -22.84 6.55 -22.17
N TRP A 350 -23.02 7.78 -21.69
CA TRP A 350 -21.93 8.63 -21.19
C TRP A 350 -21.28 8.07 -19.90
N LEU A 351 -22.03 7.33 -19.07
CA LEU A 351 -21.51 6.65 -17.88
C LEU A 351 -20.87 5.29 -18.22
N ARG A 352 -21.29 4.64 -19.31
CA ARG A 352 -20.68 3.38 -19.76
C ARG A 352 -19.21 3.56 -20.13
N GLY A 353 -18.84 4.72 -20.66
CA GLY A 353 -17.48 4.98 -21.14
C GLY A 353 -17.15 4.20 -22.40
N VAL A 354 -15.90 4.35 -22.88
CA VAL A 354 -15.43 3.77 -24.15
C VAL A 354 -14.40 2.69 -23.87
N ALA A 355 -14.55 1.53 -24.53
CA ALA A 355 -13.52 0.49 -24.53
C ALA A 355 -12.29 0.99 -25.31
N ALA A 356 -11.10 0.84 -24.73
CA ALA A 356 -9.84 1.29 -25.31
C ALA A 356 -9.04 0.13 -25.90
#